data_AF-A0A3D4YHP6-F1
#
_entry.id   AF-A0A3D4YHP6-F1
#
_cell.length_a   1.000
_cell.length_b   1.000
_cell.length_c   1.000
_cell.angle_alpha   90.00
_cell.angle_beta   90.00
_cell.angle_gamma   90.00
#
_symmetry.space_group_name_H-M   'P 1'
#
loop_
_entity.id
_entity.type
_entity.pdbx_description
1 polymer ?
#
loop_
_entity_poly.entity_id
_entity_poly.type
_entity_poly.pdbx_seq_one_letter_code
_entity_poly.pdbx_strand_id
1 'polypeptide(L)'
;MKLKAPDRITFNTSGFCPGCGHGVAGRLIAEVAEEMGLADKLITTVDVACGSLHLTDWHFDTVMAAHGRTLVTAIGLKKTRPDNPVLAYYGDGAGYAIGMAETMHAALRNDNVIAIVVNNAIYGMTGGQMAPTT
;
A
#
# COMPACT_ATOMS: atom_id res chain seq x y z
N MET A 1 -12.48 23.45 8.56
CA MET A 1 -11.90 22.28 7.86
C MET A 1 -11.44 22.76 6.49
N LYS A 2 -10.13 22.79 6.21
CA LYS A 2 -9.65 23.08 4.84
C LYS A 2 -9.80 21.79 4.04
N LEU A 3 -10.81 21.72 3.19
CA LEU A 3 -10.98 20.63 2.22
C LEU A 3 -10.01 20.87 1.04
N LYS A 4 -8.71 20.82 1.31
CA LYS A 4 -7.67 20.82 0.28
C LYS A 4 -7.31 19.37 0.01
N ALA A 5 -7.31 18.97 -1.25
CA ALA A 5 -6.77 17.68 -1.65
C ALA A 5 -5.25 17.65 -1.39
N PRO A 6 -4.68 16.50 -0.95
CA PRO A 6 -3.24 16.36 -0.83
C PRO A 6 -2.58 16.51 -2.21
N ASP A 7 -1.43 17.16 -2.24
CA ASP A 7 -0.64 17.39 -3.45
C ASP A 7 -0.07 16.07 -4.02
N ARG A 8 0.05 15.02 -3.18
CA ARG A 8 0.57 13.71 -3.57
C ARG A 8 -0.43 12.75 -4.22
N ILE A 9 -1.62 13.23 -4.61
CA ILE A 9 -2.63 12.41 -5.30
C ILE A 9 -3.17 13.05 -6.57
N THR A 10 -3.27 12.24 -7.62
CA THR A 10 -4.06 12.54 -8.81
C THR A 10 -5.51 12.13 -8.62
N PHE A 11 -6.44 13.05 -8.87
CA PHE A 11 -7.89 12.78 -8.78
C PHE A 11 -8.57 12.58 -10.14
N ASN A 12 -7.83 12.73 -11.23
CA ASN A 12 -8.41 12.87 -12.57
C ASN A 12 -8.54 11.53 -13.32
N THR A 13 -7.89 10.46 -12.85
CA THR A 13 -7.69 9.21 -13.62
C THR A 13 -7.71 7.94 -12.76
N SER A 14 -8.36 7.97 -11.59
CA SER A 14 -8.33 6.80 -10.69
C SER A 14 -8.95 5.56 -11.33
N GLY A 15 -8.19 4.46 -11.34
CA GLY A 15 -8.65 3.17 -11.88
C GLY A 15 -9.61 2.41 -10.96
N PHE A 16 -9.85 2.90 -9.75
CA PHE A 16 -10.69 2.21 -8.76
C PHE A 16 -12.18 2.31 -9.11
N CYS A 17 -12.93 1.27 -8.77
CA CYS A 17 -14.39 1.29 -8.88
C CYS A 17 -15.00 2.43 -8.04
N PRO A 18 -16.08 3.08 -8.51
CA PRO A 18 -16.81 4.07 -7.71
C PRO A 18 -17.26 3.48 -6.37
N GLY A 19 -16.97 4.17 -5.27
CA GLY A 19 -17.27 3.71 -3.91
C GLY A 19 -16.24 2.74 -3.30
N CYS A 20 -15.18 2.38 -4.03
CA CYS A 20 -14.10 1.57 -3.49
C CYS A 20 -13.30 2.32 -2.43
N GLY A 21 -13.07 1.70 -1.26
CA GLY A 21 -12.34 2.30 -0.14
C GLY A 21 -10.84 2.55 -0.41
N HIS A 22 -10.26 1.97 -1.45
CA HIS A 22 -8.84 2.15 -1.77
C HIS A 22 -8.48 3.61 -2.06
N GLY A 23 -9.35 4.36 -2.75
CA GLY A 23 -9.13 5.78 -3.02
C GLY A 23 -9.11 6.62 -1.73
N VAL A 24 -9.98 6.27 -0.76
CA VAL A 24 -10.00 6.93 0.56
C VAL A 24 -8.74 6.59 1.36
N ALA A 25 -8.37 5.31 1.40
CA ALA A 25 -7.13 4.88 2.07
C ALA A 25 -5.90 5.58 1.48
N GLY A 26 -5.82 5.64 0.14
CA GLY A 26 -4.77 6.36 -0.57
C GLY A 26 -4.69 7.84 -0.18
N ARG A 27 -5.85 8.51 -0.11
CA ARG A 27 -5.97 9.90 0.33
C ARG A 27 -5.48 10.13 1.75
N LEU A 28 -5.92 9.31 2.69
CA LEU A 28 -5.51 9.45 4.09
C LEU A 28 -4.01 9.25 4.26
N ILE A 29 -3.41 8.29 3.54
CA ILE A 29 -1.95 8.08 3.55
C ILE A 29 -1.23 9.34 3.06
N ALA A 30 -1.71 9.95 1.97
CA ALA A 30 -1.08 11.16 1.43
C ALA A 30 -1.23 12.37 2.35
N GLU A 31 -2.40 12.60 2.94
CA GLU A 31 -2.63 13.67 3.91
C GLU A 31 -1.69 13.52 5.11
N VAL A 32 -1.59 12.30 5.68
CA VAL A 32 -0.70 12.03 6.81
C VAL A 32 0.77 12.23 6.43
N ALA A 33 1.19 11.80 5.24
CA ALA A 33 2.55 12.00 4.77
C ALA A 33 2.91 13.50 4.64
N GLU A 34 1.97 14.33 4.20
CA GLU A 34 2.15 15.79 4.10
C GLU A 34 2.18 16.45 5.49
N GLU A 35 1.24 16.10 6.37
CA GLU A 35 1.16 16.63 7.74
C GLU A 35 2.43 16.33 8.54
N MET A 36 3.03 15.16 8.33
CA MET A 36 4.29 14.76 8.97
C MET A 36 5.54 15.33 8.29
N GLY A 37 5.40 16.04 7.15
CA GLY A 37 6.55 16.52 6.37
C GLY A 37 7.39 15.39 5.75
N LEU A 38 6.77 14.24 5.48
CA LEU A 38 7.41 13.02 4.95
C LEU A 38 7.11 12.77 3.47
N ALA A 39 6.23 13.55 2.86
CA ALA A 39 5.75 13.35 1.50
C ALA A 39 6.86 13.18 0.44
N ASP A 40 7.96 13.93 0.55
CA ASP A 40 9.12 13.84 -0.37
C ASP A 40 10.07 12.67 -0.07
N LYS A 41 9.94 12.02 1.09
CA LYS A 41 10.83 10.93 1.53
C LYS A 41 10.16 9.56 1.52
N LEU A 42 8.84 9.53 1.48
CA LEU A 42 8.06 8.30 1.53
C LEU A 42 8.28 7.47 0.26
N ILE A 43 8.76 6.25 0.46
CA ILE A 43 8.84 5.24 -0.58
C ILE A 43 7.72 4.24 -0.32
N THR A 44 6.96 3.88 -1.34
CA THR A 44 5.87 2.92 -1.21
C THR A 44 6.15 1.65 -2.01
N THR A 45 5.60 0.54 -1.58
CA THR A 45 5.52 -0.69 -2.35
C THR A 45 4.07 -1.12 -2.45
N VAL A 46 3.69 -1.62 -3.62
CA VAL A 46 2.33 -2.09 -3.89
C VAL A 46 2.34 -3.52 -4.42
N ASP A 47 1.26 -4.24 -4.17
CA ASP A 47 1.05 -5.61 -4.61
C ASP A 47 0.36 -5.70 -5.97
N VAL A 48 0.41 -6.87 -6.63
CA VAL A 48 -0.42 -7.18 -7.82
C VAL A 48 -1.86 -7.49 -7.38
N ALA A 49 -2.62 -6.44 -7.10
CA ALA A 49 -4.03 -6.49 -6.71
C ALA A 49 -4.68 -5.13 -6.99
N CYS A 50 -5.95 -4.90 -6.58
CA CYS A 50 -6.62 -3.61 -6.75
C CYS A 50 -5.73 -2.44 -6.30
N GLY A 51 -5.02 -2.57 -5.18
CA GLY A 51 -4.10 -1.58 -4.66
C GLY A 51 -2.97 -1.15 -5.60
N SER A 52 -2.63 -1.94 -6.62
CA SER A 52 -1.62 -1.57 -7.63
C SER A 52 -2.01 -0.33 -8.42
N LEU A 53 -3.29 0.00 -8.50
CA LEU A 53 -3.81 1.17 -9.21
C LEU A 53 -3.30 2.48 -8.59
N HIS A 54 -2.80 2.45 -7.35
CA HIS A 54 -2.10 3.59 -6.77
C HIS A 54 -0.82 3.98 -7.54
N LEU A 55 -0.27 3.13 -8.40
CA LEU A 55 0.86 3.51 -9.28
C LEU A 55 0.54 4.69 -10.19
N THR A 56 -0.73 4.88 -10.56
CA THR A 56 -1.16 6.02 -11.39
C THR A 56 -1.69 7.18 -10.56
N ASP A 57 -2.09 6.91 -9.31
CA ASP A 57 -2.81 7.86 -8.47
C ASP A 57 -1.88 8.55 -7.45
N TRP A 58 -0.82 7.89 -7.00
CA TRP A 58 0.16 8.44 -6.06
C TRP A 58 1.34 9.11 -6.75
N HIS A 59 1.76 10.25 -6.20
CA HIS A 59 3.02 10.93 -6.53
C HIS A 59 4.10 10.65 -5.48
N PHE A 60 4.29 9.36 -5.17
CA PHE A 60 5.38 8.84 -4.36
C PHE A 60 6.26 7.93 -5.21
N ASP A 61 7.53 7.77 -4.81
CA ASP A 61 8.38 6.72 -5.38
C ASP A 61 7.79 5.35 -5.00
N THR A 62 7.14 4.70 -5.98
CA THR A 62 6.34 3.50 -5.77
C THR A 62 6.93 2.32 -6.52
N VAL A 63 7.18 1.20 -5.83
CA VAL A 63 7.66 -0.05 -6.43
C VAL A 63 6.54 -1.09 -6.47
N MET A 64 6.21 -1.57 -7.67
CA MET A 64 5.34 -2.76 -7.81
C MET A 64 6.13 -4.01 -7.46
N ALA A 65 5.69 -4.71 -6.42
CA ALA A 65 6.23 -6.01 -6.05
C ALA A 65 5.46 -7.15 -6.74
N ALA A 66 6.08 -8.34 -6.78
CA ALA A 66 5.35 -9.56 -7.12
C ALA A 66 4.26 -9.84 -6.07
N HIS A 67 3.20 -10.56 -6.48
CA HIS A 67 2.08 -10.88 -5.61
C HIS A 67 2.52 -11.58 -4.31
N GLY A 68 2.11 -11.04 -3.16
CA GLY A 68 2.51 -11.52 -1.83
C GLY A 68 3.95 -11.16 -1.43
N ARG A 69 4.66 -10.35 -2.22
CA ARG A 69 6.07 -9.95 -1.96
C ARG A 69 6.24 -8.47 -1.65
N THR A 70 5.13 -7.76 -1.47
CA THR A 70 5.10 -6.32 -1.18
C THR A 70 5.86 -5.94 0.08
N LEU A 71 5.65 -6.69 1.17
CA LEU A 71 6.32 -6.42 2.45
C LEU A 71 7.82 -6.72 2.42
N VAL A 72 8.24 -7.85 1.84
CA VAL A 72 9.68 -8.17 1.73
C VAL A 72 10.42 -7.20 0.81
N THR A 73 9.75 -6.70 -0.23
CA THR A 73 10.28 -5.65 -1.09
C THR A 73 10.48 -4.35 -0.29
N ALA A 74 9.50 -3.95 0.52
CA ALA A 74 9.62 -2.80 1.41
C ALA A 74 10.77 -2.96 2.42
N ILE A 75 10.95 -4.16 2.99
CA ILE A 75 12.07 -4.44 3.92
C ILE A 75 13.42 -4.28 3.21
N GLY A 76 13.55 -4.79 1.99
CA GLY A 76 14.74 -4.59 1.17
C GLY A 76 15.02 -3.11 0.94
N LEU A 77 14.01 -2.35 0.53
CA LEU A 77 14.11 -0.90 0.34
C LEU A 77 14.53 -0.19 1.62
N LYS A 78 13.92 -0.50 2.76
CA LYS A 78 14.28 0.10 4.05
C LYS A 78 15.73 -0.17 4.44
N LYS A 79 16.24 -1.38 4.18
CA LYS A 79 17.65 -1.72 4.41
C LYS A 79 18.59 -0.94 3.50
N THR A 80 18.19 -0.65 2.26
CA THR A 80 18.99 0.15 1.32
C THR A 80 18.84 1.66 1.51
N ARG A 81 17.72 2.12 2.09
CA ARG A 81 17.34 3.52 2.30
C ARG A 81 16.92 3.73 3.77
N PRO A 82 17.86 3.66 4.71
CA PRO A 82 17.55 3.64 6.15
C PRO A 82 16.86 4.91 6.64
N ASP A 83 17.11 6.06 6.01
CA ASP A 83 16.55 7.36 6.41
C ASP A 83 15.13 7.63 5.84
N ASN A 84 14.68 6.79 4.90
CA ASN A 84 13.37 6.93 4.28
C ASN A 84 12.32 6.12 5.07
N PRO A 85 11.11 6.67 5.31
CA PRO A 85 9.96 5.84 5.66
C PRO A 85 9.59 4.99 4.44
N VAL A 86 9.30 3.70 4.69
CA VAL A 86 8.91 2.75 3.64
C VAL A 86 7.59 2.10 3.98
N LEU A 87 6.63 2.19 3.07
CA LEU A 87 5.25 1.74 3.23
C LEU A 87 4.93 0.60 2.27
N ALA A 88 4.56 -0.57 2.79
CA ALA A 88 3.95 -1.65 2.03
C ALA A 88 2.42 -1.52 2.05
N TYR A 89 1.81 -1.37 0.88
CA TYR A 89 0.36 -1.30 0.69
C TYR A 89 -0.15 -2.50 -0.11
N TYR A 90 -0.95 -3.36 0.52
CA TYR A 90 -1.35 -4.63 -0.08
C TYR A 90 -2.70 -5.13 0.48
N GLY A 91 -3.32 -6.08 -0.20
CA GLY A 91 -4.61 -6.66 0.22
C GLY A 91 -4.46 -7.80 1.24
N ASP A 92 -5.58 -8.15 1.86
CA ASP A 92 -5.72 -9.35 2.71
C ASP A 92 -5.25 -10.65 2.05
N GLY A 93 -5.53 -10.87 0.76
CA GLY A 93 -5.02 -12.02 0.01
C GLY A 93 -3.50 -12.07 -0.08
N ALA A 94 -2.90 -10.94 -0.41
CA ALA A 94 -1.46 -10.82 -0.46
C ALA A 94 -0.85 -11.01 0.94
N GLY A 95 -1.48 -10.48 1.98
CA GLY A 95 -0.91 -10.49 3.33
C GLY A 95 -1.15 -11.74 4.15
N TYR A 96 -2.29 -12.39 3.95
CA TYR A 96 -2.77 -13.49 4.79
C TYR A 96 -2.96 -14.81 4.03
N ALA A 97 -2.80 -14.82 2.70
CA ALA A 97 -2.65 -16.05 1.92
C ALA A 97 -1.20 -16.21 1.42
N ILE A 98 -0.91 -15.79 0.18
CA ILE A 98 0.38 -16.09 -0.48
C ILE A 98 1.59 -15.44 0.20
N GLY A 99 1.40 -14.29 0.87
CA GLY A 99 2.44 -13.57 1.60
C GLY A 99 2.41 -13.78 3.12
N MET A 100 1.68 -14.77 3.62
CA MET A 100 1.52 -14.97 5.07
C MET A 100 2.84 -15.21 5.79
N ALA A 101 3.73 -16.00 5.19
CA ALA A 101 5.04 -16.28 5.76
C ALA A 101 5.87 -14.98 5.89
N GLU A 102 5.84 -14.15 4.85
CA GLU A 102 6.52 -12.86 4.81
C GLU A 102 6.00 -11.90 5.88
N THR A 103 4.67 -11.79 6.03
CA THR A 103 4.03 -11.00 7.08
C THR A 103 4.46 -11.45 8.46
N MET A 104 4.38 -12.75 8.74
CA MET A 104 4.79 -13.31 10.05
C MET A 104 6.26 -13.06 10.35
N HIS A 105 7.14 -13.34 9.40
CA HIS A 105 8.58 -13.18 9.62
C HIS A 105 9.01 -11.71 9.73
N ALA A 106 8.32 -10.78 9.04
CA ALA A 106 8.57 -9.35 9.22
C ALA A 106 8.24 -8.89 10.64
N ALA A 107 7.08 -9.31 11.17
CA ALA A 107 6.67 -9.01 12.54
C ALA A 107 7.64 -9.64 13.56
N LEU A 108 8.00 -10.91 13.38
CA LEU A 108 8.94 -11.63 14.26
C LEU A 108 10.33 -10.98 14.31
N ARG A 109 10.81 -10.44 13.19
CA ARG A 109 12.10 -9.72 13.13
C ARG A 109 12.02 -8.29 13.61
N ASN A 110 10.81 -7.77 13.87
CA ASN A 110 10.56 -6.37 14.15
C ASN A 110 11.15 -5.46 13.04
N ASP A 111 10.93 -5.84 11.78
CA ASP A 111 11.43 -5.07 10.64
C ASP A 111 10.77 -3.67 10.64
N ASN A 112 11.58 -2.59 10.58
CA ASN A 112 11.13 -1.20 10.69
C ASN A 112 10.48 -0.67 9.39
N VAL A 113 9.33 -1.22 9.03
CA VAL A 113 8.54 -0.85 7.85
C VAL A 113 7.08 -0.63 8.23
N ILE A 114 6.38 0.19 7.45
CA ILE A 114 4.95 0.41 7.64
C ILE A 114 4.21 -0.60 6.75
N ALA A 115 3.33 -1.42 7.33
CA ALA A 115 2.50 -2.35 6.59
C ALA A 115 1.02 -1.94 6.70
N ILE A 116 0.40 -1.61 5.57
CA ILE A 116 -1.03 -1.34 5.47
C ILE A 116 -1.67 -2.46 4.66
N VAL A 117 -2.41 -3.33 5.36
CA VAL A 117 -3.22 -4.38 4.75
C VAL A 117 -4.64 -3.89 4.61
N VAL A 118 -5.09 -3.71 3.37
CA VAL A 118 -6.49 -3.38 3.05
C VAL A 118 -7.31 -4.66 3.06
N ASN A 119 -8.11 -4.83 4.11
CA ASN A 119 -9.02 -5.96 4.24
C ASN A 119 -10.37 -5.61 3.59
N ASN A 120 -10.59 -6.09 2.37
CA ASN A 120 -11.87 -5.99 1.67
C ASN A 120 -12.60 -7.34 1.57
N ALA A 121 -12.07 -8.37 2.23
CA ALA A 121 -12.63 -9.71 2.35
C ALA A 121 -12.81 -10.46 1.02
N ILE A 122 -12.11 -10.04 -0.04
CA ILE A 122 -12.30 -10.60 -1.39
C ILE A 122 -11.10 -10.35 -2.33
N TYR A 123 -10.81 -11.28 -3.23
CA TYR A 123 -9.88 -11.04 -4.34
C TYR A 123 -10.56 -10.26 -5.47
N GLY A 124 -10.66 -8.94 -5.28
CA GLY A 124 -11.40 -8.05 -6.18
C GLY A 124 -10.89 -8.04 -7.62
N MET A 125 -9.58 -7.86 -7.82
CA MET A 125 -8.97 -7.71 -9.16
C MET A 125 -9.12 -8.96 -10.02
N THR A 126 -9.16 -10.14 -9.41
CA THR A 126 -9.27 -11.43 -10.11
C THR A 126 -10.72 -11.87 -10.35
N GLY A 127 -11.70 -11.02 -10.02
CA GLY A 127 -13.12 -11.29 -10.29
C GLY A 127 -13.93 -11.79 -9.09
N GLY A 128 -13.44 -11.66 -7.86
CA GLY A 128 -14.26 -11.78 -6.66
C GLY A 128 -14.19 -13.13 -5.95
N GLN A 129 -13.04 -13.81 -5.95
CA GLN A 129 -12.84 -15.05 -5.20
C GLN A 129 -12.77 -14.78 -3.69
N MET A 130 -13.05 -15.81 -2.88
CA MET A 130 -12.93 -15.74 -1.42
C MET A 130 -11.48 -15.48 -0.99
N ALA A 131 -11.31 -14.62 0.01
CA ALA A 131 -10.06 -14.32 0.68
C ALA A 131 -10.01 -15.00 2.06
N PRO A 132 -8.84 -15.04 2.74
CA PRO A 132 -8.74 -15.59 4.10
C PRO A 132 -9.61 -14.87 5.15
N THR A 133 -10.13 -13.69 4.80
CA THR A 133 -10.92 -12.79 5.64
C THR A 133 -12.38 -12.67 5.20
N THR A 134 -12.84 -13.52 4.26
CA THR A 134 -14.25 -13.62 3.84
C THR A 134 -15.16 -14.06 4.99
#